data_AF-A0A970M612-F1
#
_entry.id   AF-A0A970M612-F1
#
_cell.length_a   1.000
_cell.length_b   1.000
_cell.length_c   1.000
_cell.angle_alpha   90.00
_cell.angle_beta   90.00
_cell.angle_gamma   90.00
#
_symmetry.space_group_name_H-M   'P 1'
#
loop_
_entity.id
_entity.type
_entity.pdbx_description
1 polymer ?
#
loop_
_entity_poly.entity_id
_entity_poly.type
_entity_poly.pdbx_seq_one_letter_code
_entity_poly.pdbx_strand_id
1 'polypeptide(L)'
;MTRHLLRDLFNVPNSLSIARILVTPLLPVCWFTLDSPALGLMLGLFVGITDLLDGVIARKLNQVTEIGALLDQLGDLIFESTVLLIAVVDGRLWMGWLLIYLFREFLVSTVRIWVNAKGASLPSSWIGKAKSSLMQYGFFLFFLGAILTHPSSTPNVQPLLGISPGLFVLEGGTFSIVLGILVGLFSGAQYLRSFAAIYENHRSVR
;
A
#
# COMPACT_ATOMS: atom_id res chain seq x y z
N MET A 1 -6.72 -20.65 24.03
CA MET A 1 -6.87 -19.46 23.16
C MET A 1 -5.52 -18.96 22.63
N THR A 2 -4.53 -18.68 23.50
CA THR A 2 -3.20 -18.16 23.13
C THR A 2 -2.34 -19.07 22.24
N ARG A 3 -2.40 -20.41 22.39
CA ARG A 3 -1.60 -21.33 21.56
C ARG A 3 -2.03 -21.41 20.08
N HIS A 4 -3.32 -21.21 19.79
CA HIS A 4 -3.82 -21.20 18.40
C HIS A 4 -3.41 -19.90 17.69
N LEU A 5 -3.56 -18.75 18.35
CA LEU A 5 -3.08 -17.46 17.88
C LEU A 5 -1.57 -17.49 17.54
N LEU A 6 -0.73 -18.03 18.44
CA LEU A 6 0.71 -18.11 18.20
C LEU A 6 1.04 -19.03 17.01
N ARG A 7 0.32 -20.14 16.84
CA ARG A 7 0.54 -21.05 15.72
C ARG A 7 0.18 -20.40 14.38
N ASP A 8 -0.90 -19.64 14.35
CA ASP A 8 -1.30 -18.91 13.15
C ASP A 8 -0.33 -17.76 12.87
N LEU A 9 0.11 -17.01 13.88
CA LEU A 9 1.11 -15.94 13.70
C LEU A 9 2.44 -16.44 13.14
N PHE A 10 2.93 -17.59 13.62
CA PHE A 10 4.22 -18.15 13.22
C PHE A 10 4.13 -19.17 12.08
N ASN A 11 3.02 -19.20 11.33
CA ASN A 11 3.02 -19.90 10.06
C ASN A 11 3.90 -19.16 9.03
N VAL A 12 4.33 -19.87 7.99
CA VAL A 12 5.24 -19.33 6.98
C VAL A 12 4.70 -18.03 6.34
N PRO A 13 3.45 -17.96 5.83
CA PRO A 13 2.97 -16.74 5.19
C PRO A 13 2.86 -15.56 6.15
N ASN A 14 2.33 -15.76 7.36
CA ASN A 14 2.15 -14.67 8.32
C ASN A 14 3.49 -14.14 8.87
N SER A 15 4.49 -15.03 9.02
CA SER A 15 5.83 -14.62 9.41
C SER A 15 6.47 -13.71 8.36
N LEU A 16 6.23 -13.98 7.07
CA LEU A 16 6.67 -13.12 5.97
C LEU A 16 5.96 -11.77 6.00
N SER A 17 4.65 -11.73 6.25
CA SER A 17 3.89 -10.49 6.38
C SER A 17 4.36 -9.65 7.58
N ILE A 18 4.68 -10.26 8.72
CA ILE A 18 5.25 -9.58 9.90
C ILE A 18 6.64 -9.02 9.57
N ALA A 19 7.50 -9.81 8.92
CA ALA A 19 8.82 -9.36 8.52
C ALA A 19 8.73 -8.14 7.58
N ARG A 20 7.81 -8.16 6.62
CA ARG A 20 7.50 -7.01 5.74
C ARG A 20 7.17 -5.77 6.56
N ILE A 21 6.21 -5.87 7.48
CA ILE A 21 5.78 -4.75 8.34
C ILE A 21 6.96 -4.15 9.11
N LEU A 22 7.88 -4.98 9.62
CA LEU A 22 9.05 -4.51 10.37
C LEU A 22 10.13 -3.89 9.48
N VAL A 23 10.24 -4.33 8.23
CA VAL A 23 11.26 -3.86 7.27
C VAL A 23 10.82 -2.58 6.56
N THR A 24 9.53 -2.38 6.30
CA THR A 24 9.00 -1.21 5.60
C THR A 24 9.44 0.15 6.20
N PRO A 25 9.48 0.36 7.54
CA PRO A 25 9.99 1.58 8.16
C PRO A 25 11.47 1.90 7.90
N LEU A 26 12.22 1.02 7.24
CA LEU A 26 13.58 1.31 6.78
C LEU A 26 13.60 2.11 5.47
N LEU A 27 12.49 2.20 4.72
CA LEU A 27 12.42 2.99 3.48
C LEU A 27 12.76 4.48 3.69
N PRO A 28 12.22 5.19 4.72
CA PRO A 28 12.62 6.57 5.01
C PRO A 28 14.08 6.68 5.42
N VAL A 29 14.67 5.66 6.05
CA VAL A 29 16.10 5.63 6.39
C VAL A 29 16.94 5.57 5.11
N CYS A 30 16.56 4.70 4.16
CA CYS A 30 17.21 4.65 2.85
C CYS A 30 17.13 5.98 2.10
N TRP A 31 16.00 6.69 2.20
CA TRP A 31 15.80 7.97 1.53
C TRP A 31 16.50 9.13 2.24
N PHE A 32 16.16 9.42 3.50
CA PHE A 32 16.59 10.64 4.18
C PHE A 32 17.93 10.52 4.91
N THR A 33 18.33 9.31 5.34
CA THR A 33 19.56 9.13 6.14
C THR A 33 20.72 8.63 5.29
N LEU A 34 20.47 7.63 4.44
CA LEU A 34 21.49 7.04 3.59
C LEU A 34 21.62 7.72 2.22
N ASP A 35 20.68 8.61 1.86
CA ASP A 35 20.60 9.28 0.56
C ASP A 35 20.75 8.29 -0.61
N SER A 36 20.09 7.13 -0.48
CA SER A 36 20.22 6.02 -1.42
C SER A 36 18.84 5.56 -1.90
N PRO A 37 18.26 6.26 -2.89
CA PRO A 37 17.00 5.84 -3.49
C PRO A 37 17.12 4.46 -4.18
N ALA A 38 18.33 4.05 -4.60
CA ALA A 38 18.59 2.71 -5.13
C ALA A 38 18.38 1.61 -4.08
N LEU A 39 18.94 1.77 -2.88
CA LEU A 39 18.71 0.84 -1.77
C LEU A 39 17.23 0.83 -1.37
N GLY A 40 16.59 2.01 -1.32
CA GLY A 40 15.16 2.12 -1.06
C GLY A 40 14.29 1.38 -2.08
N LEU A 41 14.62 1.50 -3.38
CA LEU A 41 13.93 0.78 -4.45
C LEU A 41 14.12 -0.73 -4.31
N MET A 42 15.35 -1.20 -4.09
CA MET A 42 15.64 -2.62 -3.89
C MET A 42 14.87 -3.18 -2.69
N LEU A 43 14.85 -2.44 -1.58
CA LEU A 43 14.13 -2.83 -0.38
C LEU A 43 12.62 -2.90 -0.61
N GLY A 44 12.04 -1.90 -1.27
CA GLY A 44 10.60 -1.88 -1.55
C GLY A 44 10.18 -2.94 -2.58
N LEU A 45 11.04 -3.26 -3.56
CA LEU A 45 10.83 -4.39 -4.45
C LEU A 45 10.87 -5.72 -3.69
N PHE A 46 11.84 -5.90 -2.79
CA PHE A 46 11.91 -7.07 -1.92
C PHE A 46 10.65 -7.23 -1.06
N VAL A 47 10.16 -6.13 -0.48
CA VAL A 47 8.90 -6.07 0.27
C VAL A 47 7.71 -6.48 -0.61
N GLY A 48 7.57 -5.88 -1.80
CA GLY A 48 6.46 -6.19 -2.71
C GLY A 48 6.47 -7.61 -3.26
N ILE A 49 7.65 -8.18 -3.53
CA ILE A 49 7.78 -9.58 -3.94
C ILE A 49 7.39 -10.51 -2.78
N THR A 50 7.76 -10.17 -1.56
CA THR A 50 7.45 -10.97 -0.37
C THR A 50 5.95 -11.06 -0.11
N ASP A 51 5.20 -9.96 -0.33
CA ASP A 51 3.73 -9.94 -0.28
C ASP A 51 3.10 -10.89 -1.32
N LEU A 52 3.57 -10.85 -2.57
CA LEU A 52 3.06 -11.77 -3.59
C LEU A 52 3.34 -13.24 -3.23
N LEU A 53 4.51 -13.50 -2.62
CA LEU A 53 4.90 -14.84 -2.20
C LEU A 53 4.09 -15.34 -1.00
N ASP A 54 3.84 -14.52 0.02
CA ASP A 54 3.09 -14.93 1.20
C ASP A 54 1.66 -15.37 0.83
N GLY A 55 0.98 -14.64 -0.07
CA GLY A 55 -0.36 -14.98 -0.55
C GLY A 55 -0.38 -16.24 -1.43
N VAL A 56 0.66 -16.47 -2.24
CA VAL A 56 0.80 -17.72 -3.01
C VAL A 56 1.05 -18.91 -2.09
N ILE A 57 1.92 -18.75 -1.09
CA ILE A 57 2.26 -19.80 -0.12
C ILE A 57 1.03 -20.14 0.73
N ALA A 58 0.29 -19.14 1.22
CA ALA A 58 -0.92 -19.35 2.00
C ALA A 58 -1.96 -20.19 1.25
N ARG A 59 -2.19 -19.90 -0.04
CA ARG A 59 -3.12 -20.67 -0.89
C ARG A 59 -2.61 -22.08 -1.18
N LYS A 60 -1.32 -22.24 -1.49
CA LYS A 60 -0.74 -23.56 -1.81
C LYS A 60 -0.69 -24.48 -0.61
N LEU A 61 -0.44 -23.94 0.58
CA LEU A 61 -0.35 -24.71 1.83
C LEU A 61 -1.67 -24.82 2.57
N ASN A 62 -2.77 -24.26 2.05
CA ASN A 62 -4.06 -24.13 2.75
C ASN A 62 -3.91 -23.50 4.15
N GLN A 63 -3.03 -22.50 4.27
CA GLN A 63 -2.73 -21.76 5.50
C GLN A 63 -3.35 -20.36 5.49
N VAL A 64 -4.52 -20.21 4.87
CA VAL A 64 -5.27 -18.94 4.89
C VAL A 64 -5.88 -18.77 6.28
N THR A 65 -5.53 -17.68 6.96
CA THR A 65 -5.96 -17.38 8.35
C THR A 65 -6.55 -15.99 8.45
N GLU A 66 -7.44 -15.76 9.42
CA GLU A 66 -8.02 -14.43 9.68
C GLU A 66 -6.95 -13.43 10.11
N ILE A 67 -5.97 -13.86 10.91
CA ILE A 67 -4.82 -13.04 11.31
C ILE A 67 -3.97 -12.66 10.10
N GLY A 68 -3.73 -13.60 9.18
CA GLY A 68 -3.01 -13.32 7.95
C GLY A 68 -3.68 -12.24 7.12
N ALA A 69 -5.01 -12.31 6.98
CA ALA A 69 -5.79 -11.28 6.27
C ALA A 69 -5.73 -9.91 6.98
N LEU A 70 -5.60 -9.87 8.31
CA LEU A 70 -5.39 -8.63 9.06
C LEU A 70 -3.96 -8.08 8.84
N LEU A 71 -2.94 -8.95 8.92
CA LEU A 71 -1.55 -8.57 8.69
C LEU A 71 -1.33 -8.03 7.28
N ASP A 72 -2.01 -8.60 6.29
CA ASP A 72 -1.99 -8.12 4.90
C ASP A 72 -2.51 -6.67 4.79
N GLN A 73 -3.69 -6.39 5.36
CA GLN A 73 -4.26 -5.04 5.40
C GLN A 73 -3.37 -4.03 6.15
N LEU A 74 -2.72 -4.47 7.23
CA LEU A 74 -1.78 -3.64 7.97
C LEU A 74 -0.49 -3.39 7.18
N GLY A 75 0.04 -4.41 6.51
CA GLY A 75 1.23 -4.31 5.66
C GLY A 75 1.03 -3.30 4.54
N ASP A 76 -0.11 -3.38 3.83
CA ASP A 76 -0.48 -2.44 2.78
C ASP A 76 -0.57 -1.00 3.30
N LEU A 77 -1.28 -0.80 4.42
CA LEU A 77 -1.42 0.52 5.04
C LEU A 77 -0.06 1.11 5.44
N ILE A 78 0.80 0.31 6.05
CA ILE A 78 2.14 0.75 6.49
C ILE A 78 3.03 1.06 5.30
N PHE A 79 3.03 0.22 4.26
CA PHE A 79 3.82 0.45 3.05
C PHE A 79 3.37 1.70 2.31
N GLU A 80 2.10 1.79 1.93
CA GLU A 80 1.57 2.92 1.18
C GLU A 80 1.70 4.24 1.98
N SER A 81 1.42 4.23 3.29
CA SER A 81 1.60 5.43 4.14
C SER A 81 3.06 5.84 4.31
N THR A 82 3.99 4.90 4.36
CA THR A 82 5.43 5.19 4.41
C THR A 82 5.90 5.88 3.13
N VAL A 83 5.48 5.37 1.96
CA VAL A 83 5.81 5.98 0.66
C VAL A 83 5.22 7.38 0.55
N LEU A 84 3.96 7.56 0.96
CA LEU A 84 3.30 8.87 0.99
C LEU A 84 4.03 9.84 1.93
N LEU A 85 4.43 9.38 3.11
CA LEU A 85 5.17 10.18 4.07
C LEU A 85 6.51 10.66 3.49
N ILE A 86 7.25 9.77 2.81
CA ILE A 86 8.49 10.14 2.12
C ILE A 86 8.21 11.23 1.10
N ALA A 87 7.21 11.06 0.22
CA ALA A 87 6.88 12.05 -0.79
C ALA A 87 6.42 13.39 -0.20
N VAL A 88 5.75 13.37 0.97
CA VAL A 88 5.34 14.59 1.68
C VAL A 88 6.54 15.32 2.28
N VAL A 89 7.41 14.61 2.99
CA VAL A 89 8.59 15.21 3.63
C VAL A 89 9.61 15.69 2.59
N ASP A 90 9.71 15.00 1.45
CA ASP A 90 10.50 15.42 0.28
C ASP A 90 9.90 16.66 -0.44
N GLY A 91 8.69 17.10 -0.06
CA GLY A 91 8.03 18.27 -0.62
C GLY A 91 7.35 18.04 -1.98
N ARG A 92 7.29 16.80 -2.46
CA ARG A 92 6.67 16.42 -3.74
C ARG A 92 5.17 16.16 -3.63
N LEU A 93 4.69 15.87 -2.43
CA LEU A 93 3.29 15.61 -2.17
C LEU A 93 2.76 16.51 -1.05
N TRP A 94 1.58 17.10 -1.25
CA TRP A 94 0.93 17.86 -0.19
C TRP A 94 0.44 16.94 0.94
N MET A 95 0.69 17.33 2.19
CA MET A 95 0.27 16.59 3.40
C MET A 95 -1.21 16.19 3.40
N GLY A 96 -2.10 17.00 2.79
CA GLY A 96 -3.51 16.67 2.70
C GLY A 96 -3.81 15.37 1.94
N TRP A 97 -2.98 14.99 0.95
CA TRP A 97 -3.14 13.71 0.26
C TRP A 97 -2.91 12.52 1.19
N LEU A 98 -1.91 12.58 2.06
CA LEU A 98 -1.66 11.56 3.08
C LEU A 98 -2.84 11.46 4.06
N LEU A 99 -3.37 12.59 4.53
CA LEU A 99 -4.52 12.59 5.45
C LEU A 99 -5.78 12.01 4.81
N ILE A 100 -6.08 12.38 3.56
CA ILE A 100 -7.20 11.86 2.79
C ILE A 100 -7.09 10.35 2.62
N TYR A 101 -5.89 9.88 2.25
CA TYR A 101 -5.58 8.47 2.10
C TYR A 101 -5.83 7.70 3.42
N LEU A 102 -5.22 8.15 4.53
CA LEU A 102 -5.34 7.49 5.83
C LEU A 102 -6.79 7.44 6.31
N PHE A 103 -7.51 8.57 6.21
CA PHE A 103 -8.90 8.66 6.62
C PHE A 103 -9.77 7.63 5.87
N ARG A 104 -9.58 7.51 4.55
CA ARG A 104 -10.29 6.53 3.73
C ARG A 104 -9.96 5.10 4.13
N GLU A 105 -8.68 4.77 4.34
CA GLU A 105 -8.29 3.41 4.72
C GLU A 105 -8.85 3.00 6.09
N PHE A 106 -8.80 3.88 7.08
CA PHE A 106 -9.41 3.62 8.38
C PHE A 106 -10.92 3.44 8.30
N LEU A 107 -11.61 4.27 7.50
CA LEU A 107 -13.04 4.19 7.31
C LEU A 107 -13.45 2.85 6.64
N VAL A 108 -12.81 2.47 5.53
CA VAL A 108 -13.12 1.22 4.82
C VAL A 108 -12.81 0.00 5.68
N SER A 109 -11.67 -0.01 6.38
CA SER A 109 -11.28 -1.10 7.28
C SER A 109 -12.28 -1.27 8.43
N THR A 110 -12.71 -0.17 9.05
CA THR A 110 -13.72 -0.20 10.13
C THR A 110 -15.04 -0.77 9.64
N VAL A 111 -15.51 -0.31 8.47
CA VAL A 111 -16.75 -0.81 7.86
C VAL A 111 -16.68 -2.31 7.57
N ARG A 112 -15.55 -2.80 7.03
CA ARG A 112 -15.34 -4.22 6.76
C ARG A 112 -15.38 -5.06 8.03
N ILE A 113 -14.69 -4.62 9.08
CA ILE A 113 -14.69 -5.32 10.38
C ILE A 113 -16.12 -5.41 10.94
N TRP A 114 -16.88 -4.32 10.88
CA TRP A 114 -18.26 -4.31 11.36
C TRP A 114 -19.16 -5.28 10.58
N VAL A 115 -19.05 -5.29 9.24
CA VAL A 115 -19.86 -6.18 8.38
C VAL A 115 -19.51 -7.65 8.63
N ASN A 116 -18.22 -7.97 8.73
CA ASN A 116 -17.77 -9.33 9.06
C ASN A 116 -18.28 -9.78 10.42
N ALA A 117 -18.31 -8.89 11.42
CA ALA A 117 -18.88 -9.19 12.74
C ALA A 117 -20.39 -9.47 12.72
N LYS A 118 -21.10 -9.10 11.63
CA LYS A 118 -22.52 -9.43 11.40
C LYS A 118 -22.73 -10.69 10.56
N GLY A 119 -21.67 -11.42 10.21
CA GLY A 119 -21.74 -12.64 9.41
C GLY A 119 -21.96 -12.39 7.91
N ALA A 120 -21.84 -11.14 7.46
CA ALA A 120 -21.81 -10.79 6.05
C ALA A 120 -20.38 -10.47 5.62
N SER A 121 -20.07 -10.55 4.33
CA SER A 121 -18.74 -10.21 3.80
C SER A 121 -18.85 -9.15 2.72
N LEU A 122 -17.97 -8.15 2.73
CA LEU A 122 -17.85 -7.18 1.65
C LEU A 122 -16.84 -7.70 0.60
N PRO A 123 -17.30 -8.08 -0.62
CA PRO A 123 -16.39 -8.59 -1.64
C PRO A 123 -15.42 -7.51 -2.13
N SER A 124 -14.23 -7.93 -2.56
CA SER A 124 -13.22 -7.02 -3.10
C SER A 124 -13.69 -6.43 -4.44
N SER A 125 -13.74 -5.10 -4.56
CA SER A 125 -14.01 -4.42 -5.83
C SER A 125 -12.77 -4.40 -6.74
N TRP A 126 -12.96 -4.51 -8.06
CA TRP A 126 -11.88 -4.38 -9.04
C TRP A 126 -11.18 -3.01 -8.97
N ILE A 127 -11.94 -1.96 -8.65
CA ILE A 127 -11.43 -0.60 -8.43
C ILE A 127 -10.50 -0.56 -7.21
N GLY A 128 -10.78 -1.34 -6.16
CA GLY A 128 -9.86 -1.51 -5.04
C GLY A 128 -8.51 -2.09 -5.46
N LYS A 129 -8.49 -3.05 -6.40
CA LYS A 129 -7.25 -3.60 -6.96
C LYS A 129 -6.50 -2.56 -7.80
N ALA A 130 -7.23 -1.80 -8.63
CA ALA A 130 -6.66 -0.73 -9.44
C ALA A 130 -5.96 0.33 -8.58
N LYS A 131 -6.54 0.71 -7.43
CA LYS A 131 -5.91 1.60 -6.44
C LYS A 131 -4.53 1.07 -6.03
N SER A 132 -4.45 -0.15 -5.51
CA SER A 132 -3.19 -0.74 -5.03
C SER A 132 -2.14 -0.85 -6.15
N SER A 133 -2.56 -1.23 -7.37
CA SER A 133 -1.65 -1.27 -8.52
C SER A 133 -1.06 0.10 -8.88
N LEU A 134 -1.88 1.17 -8.83
CA LEU A 134 -1.42 2.54 -9.06
C LEU A 134 -0.47 3.04 -7.98
N MET A 135 -0.72 2.66 -6.72
CA MET A 135 0.16 3.00 -5.59
C MET A 135 1.52 2.34 -5.72
N GLN A 136 1.56 1.05 -6.07
CA GLN A 136 2.80 0.30 -6.20
C GLN A 136 3.60 0.68 -7.45
N TYR A 137 2.91 0.95 -8.57
CA TYR A 137 3.54 1.53 -9.76
C TYR A 137 4.08 2.93 -9.48
N GLY A 138 3.33 3.75 -8.74
CA GLY A 138 3.74 5.07 -8.30
C GLY A 138 4.98 5.04 -7.42
N PHE A 139 5.03 4.14 -6.44
CA PHE A 139 6.23 3.86 -5.64
C PHE A 139 7.44 3.54 -6.53
N PHE A 140 7.28 2.60 -7.47
CA PHE A 140 8.37 2.17 -8.35
C PHE A 140 8.92 3.34 -9.17
N LEU A 141 8.04 4.09 -9.83
CA LEU A 141 8.45 5.26 -10.62
C LEU A 141 9.04 6.37 -9.76
N PHE A 142 8.49 6.61 -8.57
CA PHE A 142 8.99 7.63 -7.66
C PHE A 142 10.45 7.33 -7.27
N PHE A 143 10.72 6.13 -6.80
CA PHE A 143 12.10 5.75 -6.44
C PHE A 143 13.02 5.64 -7.66
N LEU A 144 12.54 5.13 -8.79
CA LEU A 144 13.32 5.08 -10.03
C LEU A 144 13.70 6.47 -10.53
N GLY A 145 12.73 7.39 -10.55
CA GLY A 145 12.96 8.78 -10.95
C GLY A 145 13.99 9.46 -10.06
N ALA A 146 13.93 9.20 -8.74
CA ALA A 146 14.91 9.71 -7.78
C ALA A 146 16.33 9.22 -8.07
N ILE A 147 16.50 7.93 -8.41
CA ILE A 147 17.78 7.37 -8.85
C ILE A 147 18.27 8.08 -10.12
N LEU A 148 17.39 8.27 -11.10
CA LEU A 148 17.76 8.91 -12.37
C LEU A 148 18.10 10.39 -12.24
N THR A 149 17.54 11.07 -11.23
CA THR A 149 17.90 12.47 -10.91
C THR A 149 19.15 12.58 -10.04
N HIS A 150 19.64 11.48 -9.47
CA HIS A 150 20.75 11.51 -8.54
C HIS A 150 22.05 11.94 -9.25
N PRO A 151 22.86 12.88 -8.70
CA PRO A 151 24.02 13.45 -9.39
C PRO A 151 25.07 12.44 -9.85
N SER A 152 25.21 11.31 -9.16
CA SER A 152 26.14 10.23 -9.52
C SER A 152 25.64 9.35 -10.67
N SER A 153 24.38 9.50 -11.09
CA SER A 153 23.70 8.63 -12.05
C SER A 153 23.37 9.32 -13.37
N THR A 154 23.56 10.65 -13.48
CA THR A 154 23.17 11.41 -14.67
C THR A 154 24.01 11.02 -15.88
N PRO A 155 23.45 10.30 -16.88
CA PRO A 155 24.07 10.25 -18.19
C PRO A 155 23.91 11.64 -18.82
N ASN A 156 24.80 12.00 -19.73
CA ASN A 156 24.83 13.30 -20.40
C ASN A 156 23.68 13.41 -21.44
N VAL A 157 22.44 13.23 -21.00
CA VAL A 157 21.22 13.28 -21.82
C VAL A 157 20.70 14.71 -21.77
N GLN A 158 20.61 15.34 -22.94
CA GLN A 158 20.06 16.68 -23.05
C GLN A 158 18.60 16.70 -22.58
N PRO A 159 18.20 17.64 -21.71
CA PRO A 159 16.81 17.80 -21.29
C PRO A 159 15.91 18.09 -22.50
N LEU A 160 14.80 17.36 -22.63
CA LEU A 160 13.75 17.70 -23.59
C LEU A 160 12.81 18.71 -22.93
N LEU A 161 12.59 19.87 -23.57
CA LEU A 161 11.76 20.96 -23.03
C LEU A 161 12.21 21.48 -21.64
N GLY A 162 13.49 21.29 -21.27
CA GLY A 162 14.03 21.70 -19.97
C GLY A 162 13.75 20.74 -18.82
N ILE A 163 13.10 19.59 -19.07
CA ILE A 163 12.83 18.57 -18.06
C ILE A 163 13.80 17.40 -18.27
N SER A 164 14.53 17.03 -17.21
CA SER A 164 15.40 15.84 -17.27
C SER A 164 14.54 14.57 -17.29
N PRO A 165 14.96 13.50 -18.00
CA PRO A 165 14.22 12.23 -18.02
C PRO A 165 13.93 11.68 -16.61
N GLY A 166 14.86 11.83 -15.67
CA GLY A 166 14.67 11.40 -14.29
C GLY A 166 13.56 12.18 -13.57
N LEU A 167 13.51 13.50 -13.76
CA LEU A 167 12.46 14.33 -13.15
C LEU A 167 11.09 13.98 -13.73
N PHE A 168 10.99 13.72 -15.03
CA PHE A 168 9.74 13.27 -15.66
C PHE A 168 9.23 11.95 -15.04
N VAL A 169 10.11 10.97 -14.83
CA VAL A 169 9.77 9.69 -14.22
C VAL A 169 9.31 9.88 -12.77
N LEU A 170 10.01 10.73 -12.01
CA LEU A 170 9.73 11.03 -10.61
C LEU A 170 8.35 11.70 -10.43
N GLU A 171 8.06 12.73 -11.23
CA GLU A 171 6.75 13.39 -11.24
C GLU A 171 5.64 12.45 -11.71
N GLY A 172 5.93 11.57 -12.69
CA GLY A 172 5.01 10.51 -13.12
C GLY A 172 4.67 9.54 -11.99
N GLY A 173 5.63 9.22 -11.12
CA GLY A 173 5.41 8.44 -9.91
C GLY A 173 4.47 9.12 -8.92
N THR A 174 4.73 10.40 -8.60
CA THR A 174 3.86 11.22 -7.74
C THR A 174 2.43 11.30 -8.31
N PHE A 175 2.30 11.51 -9.62
CA PHE A 175 1.00 11.52 -10.30
C PHE A 175 0.26 10.20 -10.16
N SER A 176 0.94 9.07 -10.37
CA SER A 176 0.36 7.73 -10.20
C SER A 176 -0.14 7.50 -8.78
N ILE A 177 0.61 7.96 -7.76
CA ILE A 177 0.20 7.90 -6.35
C ILE A 177 -1.10 8.69 -6.13
N VAL A 178 -1.16 9.94 -6.61
CA VAL A 178 -2.35 10.79 -6.49
C VAL A 178 -3.56 10.16 -7.19
N LEU A 179 -3.36 9.62 -8.40
CA LEU A 179 -4.40 8.89 -9.13
C LEU A 179 -4.87 7.66 -8.35
N GLY A 180 -3.94 6.93 -7.73
CA GLY A 180 -4.24 5.83 -6.81
C GLY A 180 -5.14 6.27 -5.67
N ILE A 181 -4.84 7.37 -4.99
CA ILE A 181 -5.68 7.92 -3.92
C ILE A 181 -7.09 8.25 -4.44
N LEU A 182 -7.20 8.91 -5.59
CA LEU A 182 -8.50 9.26 -6.20
C LEU A 182 -9.34 8.02 -6.53
N VAL A 183 -8.73 7.00 -7.13
CA VAL A 183 -9.38 5.70 -7.38
C VAL A 183 -9.77 5.04 -6.06
N GLY A 184 -8.94 5.16 -5.03
CA GLY A 184 -9.22 4.70 -3.67
C GLY A 184 -10.45 5.36 -3.06
N LEU A 185 -10.62 6.68 -3.24
CA LEU A 185 -11.82 7.40 -2.79
C LEU A 185 -13.09 6.90 -3.47
N PHE A 186 -13.04 6.71 -4.80
CA PHE A 186 -14.17 6.14 -5.55
C PHE A 186 -14.51 4.73 -5.07
N SER A 187 -13.49 3.89 -4.85
CA SER A 187 -13.65 2.56 -4.26
C SER A 187 -14.28 2.63 -2.86
N GLY A 188 -13.82 3.57 -2.02
CA GLY A 188 -14.35 3.78 -0.67
C GLY A 188 -15.83 4.14 -0.66
N ALA A 189 -16.27 4.99 -1.59
CA ALA A 189 -17.69 5.33 -1.77
C ALA A 189 -18.53 4.09 -2.13
N GLN A 190 -17.99 3.17 -2.93
CA GLN A 190 -18.67 1.90 -3.24
C GLN A 190 -18.81 1.01 -2.00
N TYR A 191 -17.77 0.88 -1.17
CA TYR A 191 -17.87 0.13 0.08
C TYR A 191 -18.93 0.70 1.03
N LEU A 192 -19.01 2.03 1.13
CA LEU A 192 -20.04 2.69 1.95
C LEU A 192 -21.45 2.43 1.44
N ARG A 193 -21.67 2.42 0.12
CA ARG A 193 -22.97 2.08 -0.47
C ARG A 193 -23.36 0.63 -0.19
N SER A 194 -22.42 -0.30 -0.36
CA SER A 194 -22.64 -1.71 -0.04
C SER A 194 -22.94 -1.92 1.45
N PHE A 195 -22.24 -1.20 2.32
CA PHE A 195 -22.51 -1.19 3.75
C PHE A 195 -23.93 -0.69 4.07
N ALA A 196 -24.36 0.43 3.48
CA ALA A 196 -25.69 0.98 3.71
C ALA A 196 -26.80 -0.03 3.34
N ALA A 197 -26.66 -0.72 2.20
CA ALA A 197 -27.60 -1.75 1.78
C ALA A 197 -27.67 -2.95 2.77
N ILE A 198 -26.51 -3.38 3.29
CA ILE A 198 -26.45 -4.46 4.29
C ILE A 198 -27.07 -4.00 5.62
N TYR A 199 -26.78 -2.76 6.03
CA TYR A 199 -27.30 -2.18 7.26
C TYR A 199 -28.84 -2.08 7.24
N GLU A 200 -29.42 -1.63 6.12
CA GLU A 200 -30.86 -1.55 5.93
C GLU A 200 -31.54 -2.92 5.99
N ASN A 201 -30.97 -3.93 5.34
CA ASN A 201 -31.48 -5.31 5.39
C ASN A 201 -31.44 -5.92 6.80
N HIS A 202 -30.44 -5.59 7.62
CA HIS A 202 -30.41 -6.06 9.00
C HIS A 202 -31.36 -5.31 9.94
N ARG A 203 -31.77 -4.08 9.58
CA ARG A 203 -32.73 -3.30 10.35
C ARG A 203 -34.17 -3.75 10.10
N SER A 204 -34.50 -4.21 8.89
CA SER A 204 -35.86 -4.66 8.53
C SER A 204 -36.25 -6.04 9.09
N VAL A 205 -35.29 -6.80 9.62
CA VAL A 205 -35.51 -8.15 10.21
C VAL A 205 -35.70 -8.10 11.74
N ARG A 206 -35.59 -6.92 12.36
CA ARG A 206 -35.92 -6.69 13.78
C ARG A 206 -37.23 -5.94 13.92
#